data_AF-A0A2E5TSV4-F1
#
_entry.id   AF-A0A2E5TSV4-F1
#
_cell.length_a   1.000
_cell.length_b   1.000
_cell.length_c   1.000
_cell.angle_alpha   90.00
_cell.angle_beta   90.00
_cell.angle_gamma   90.00
#
_symmetry.space_group_name_H-M   'P 1'
#
loop_
_entity.id
_entity.type
_entity.pdbx_description
1 polymer ?
#
loop_
_entity_poly.entity_id
_entity_poly.type
_entity_poly.pdbx_seq_one_letter_code
_entity_poly.pdbx_strand_id
1 'polypeptide(L)'
;GTEPTLEKILFDESDCIIATGRDETINSIRSKITNDKKFIGYGQKVSLAYIQKDMLSRAMARELAKSAAQDIASWNQLGCLSPHIIYIEKGGAVSPELFSGMLAESLAAIENLQPRGDIPAEIDGDILYKRKFFESRALRTGDVRQWSSETDTSWTVVFEEDPLFTTSCQNRFIHVKSINDIDEMLRVAEMTRGQVSTVGLSAPKNEAEILFKKLAHWGVTRICPIGKMQEPALGWRHDGRPTIADLVSWTDWEQ
;
A
#
# COMPACT_ATOMS: atom_id res chain seq x y z
N GLY A 1 13.61 -24.08 -2.27
CA GLY A 1 12.93 -25.38 -2.14
C GLY A 1 13.37 -26.00 -0.85
N THR A 2 12.59 -25.84 0.20
CA THR A 2 12.71 -26.65 1.41
C THR A 2 12.20 -28.06 1.08
N GLU A 3 12.96 -29.09 1.46
CA GLU A 3 12.64 -30.48 1.13
C GLU A 3 11.20 -30.82 1.59
N PRO A 4 10.34 -31.38 0.71
CA PRO A 4 8.93 -31.68 1.00
C PRO A 4 8.70 -32.47 2.30
N THR A 5 9.70 -33.23 2.72
CA THR A 5 9.76 -34.00 3.96
C THR A 5 9.73 -33.13 5.21
N LEU A 6 10.48 -32.02 5.24
CA LEU A 6 10.53 -31.12 6.40
C LEU A 6 9.23 -30.33 6.55
N GLU A 7 8.69 -29.83 5.44
CA GLU A 7 7.41 -29.08 5.43
C GLU A 7 6.26 -29.95 5.95
N LYS A 8 6.17 -31.21 5.51
CA LYS A 8 5.16 -32.15 5.98
C LYS A 8 5.27 -32.42 7.49
N ILE A 9 6.49 -32.68 7.99
CA ILE A 9 6.72 -32.93 9.43
C ILE A 9 6.30 -31.70 10.25
N LEU A 10 6.68 -30.50 9.81
CA LEU A 10 6.29 -29.27 10.51
C LEU A 10 4.77 -29.08 10.54
N PHE A 11 4.08 -29.38 9.45
CA PHE A 11 2.62 -29.30 9.42
C PHE A 11 2.00 -30.34 10.35
N ASP A 12 2.44 -31.60 10.31
CA ASP A 12 1.93 -32.69 11.13
C ASP A 12 2.12 -32.45 12.64
N GLU A 13 3.22 -31.80 13.05
CA GLU A 13 3.53 -31.51 14.47
C GLU A 13 2.98 -30.16 14.97
N SER A 14 2.27 -29.40 14.13
CA SER A 14 1.71 -28.08 14.49
C SER A 14 0.20 -28.12 14.73
N ASP A 15 -0.27 -27.48 15.81
CA ASP A 15 -1.69 -27.25 16.07
C ASP A 15 -2.27 -26.10 15.21
N CYS A 16 -1.43 -25.12 14.91
CA CYS A 16 -1.79 -23.94 14.12
C CYS A 16 -0.65 -23.55 13.18
N ILE A 17 -0.98 -23.28 11.92
CA ILE A 17 -0.05 -22.87 10.88
C ILE A 17 -0.43 -21.47 10.39
N ILE A 18 0.52 -20.54 10.47
CA ILE A 18 0.38 -19.19 9.94
C ILE A 18 1.29 -19.05 8.73
N ALA A 19 0.75 -18.57 7.61
CA ALA A 19 1.51 -18.34 6.40
C ALA A 19 1.19 -16.96 5.82
N THR A 20 2.21 -16.26 5.33
CA THR A 20 2.09 -14.98 4.63
C THR A 20 2.78 -15.07 3.28
N GLY A 21 2.11 -14.64 2.21
CA GLY A 21 2.72 -14.66 0.88
C GLY A 21 1.70 -14.43 -0.23
N ARG A 22 2.11 -14.75 -1.47
CA ARG A 22 1.21 -14.70 -2.63
C ARG A 22 0.04 -15.66 -2.47
N ASP A 23 -1.10 -15.31 -3.06
CA ASP A 23 -2.33 -16.09 -2.94
C ASP A 23 -2.14 -17.54 -3.42
N GLU A 24 -1.36 -17.75 -4.48
CA GLU A 24 -1.05 -19.10 -4.98
C GLU A 24 -0.26 -19.92 -3.96
N THR A 25 0.70 -19.28 -3.27
CA THR A 25 1.48 -19.91 -2.20
C THR A 25 0.58 -20.27 -1.02
N ILE A 26 -0.29 -19.36 -0.59
CA ILE A 26 -1.22 -19.60 0.51
C ILE A 26 -2.19 -20.75 0.16
N ASN A 27 -2.72 -20.77 -1.05
CA ASN A 27 -3.60 -21.85 -1.51
C ASN A 27 -2.86 -23.19 -1.62
N SER A 28 -1.59 -23.18 -2.06
CA SER A 28 -0.72 -24.36 -2.12
C SER A 28 -0.38 -24.92 -0.74
N ILE A 29 -0.12 -24.05 0.25
CA ILE A 29 0.09 -24.48 1.63
C ILE A 29 -1.21 -25.05 2.19
N ARG A 30 -2.33 -24.34 2.01
CA ARG A 30 -3.65 -24.77 2.51
C ARG A 30 -4.05 -26.15 2.01
N SER A 31 -3.77 -26.48 0.75
CA SER A 31 -4.12 -27.80 0.17
C SER A 31 -3.30 -28.97 0.75
N LYS A 32 -2.18 -28.69 1.42
CA LYS A 32 -1.33 -29.68 2.08
C LYS A 32 -1.67 -29.90 3.56
N ILE A 33 -2.49 -29.04 4.15
CA ILE A 33 -2.84 -29.07 5.57
C ILE A 33 -4.12 -29.89 5.78
N THR A 34 -4.11 -30.78 6.77
CA THR A 34 -5.28 -31.58 7.13
C THR A 34 -6.34 -30.70 7.81
N ASN A 35 -7.63 -31.01 7.60
CA ASN A 35 -8.75 -30.15 8.01
C ASN A 35 -8.91 -30.00 9.54
N ASP A 36 -8.29 -30.86 10.34
CA ASP A 36 -8.26 -30.80 11.80
C ASP A 36 -7.30 -29.72 12.34
N LYS A 37 -6.38 -29.21 11.52
CA LYS A 37 -5.41 -28.19 11.90
C LYS A 37 -5.91 -26.79 11.62
N LYS A 38 -5.58 -25.85 12.50
CA LYS A 38 -5.92 -24.44 12.28
C LYS A 38 -4.95 -23.84 11.25
N PHE A 39 -5.50 -23.23 10.20
CA PHE A 39 -4.71 -22.52 9.20
C PHE A 39 -5.10 -21.05 9.09
N ILE A 40 -4.09 -20.17 9.14
CA ILE A 40 -4.23 -18.72 9.06
C ILE A 40 -3.34 -18.23 7.91
N GLY A 41 -3.95 -18.08 6.73
CA GLY A 41 -3.29 -17.52 5.56
C GLY A 41 -3.49 -16.02 5.46
N TYR A 42 -2.40 -15.28 5.25
CA TYR A 42 -2.38 -13.89 4.80
C TYR A 42 -1.92 -13.86 3.35
N GLY A 43 -2.89 -13.70 2.45
CA GLY A 43 -2.65 -13.57 1.02
C GLY A 43 -2.03 -12.24 0.64
N GLN A 44 -1.85 -12.03 -0.67
CA GLN A 44 -1.34 -10.78 -1.17
C GLN A 44 -2.36 -9.66 -0.93
N LYS A 45 -1.88 -8.56 -0.36
CA LYS A 45 -2.66 -7.33 -0.16
C LYS A 45 -1.95 -6.15 -0.78
N VAL A 46 -2.73 -5.12 -1.08
CA VAL A 46 -2.25 -3.82 -1.53
C VAL A 46 -2.68 -2.76 -0.53
N SER A 47 -1.98 -1.63 -0.52
CA SER A 47 -2.39 -0.45 0.24
C SER A 47 -2.39 0.78 -0.66
N LEU A 48 -3.17 1.79 -0.27
CA LEU A 48 -3.29 3.05 -0.98
C LEU A 48 -3.43 4.22 0.00
N ALA A 49 -3.30 5.44 -0.48
CA ALA A 49 -3.61 6.63 0.29
C ALA A 49 -4.65 7.50 -0.42
N TYR A 50 -5.41 8.26 0.36
CA TYR A 50 -6.39 9.22 -0.10
C TYR A 50 -6.18 10.57 0.61
N ILE A 51 -6.13 11.64 -0.19
CA ILE A 51 -5.93 13.02 0.26
C ILE A 51 -7.11 13.86 -0.22
N GLN A 52 -7.90 14.34 0.73
CA GLN A 52 -9.03 15.25 0.51
C GLN A 52 -8.49 16.66 0.19
N LYS A 53 -9.18 17.39 -0.68
CA LYS A 53 -8.67 18.64 -1.29
C LYS A 53 -8.37 19.76 -0.29
N ASP A 54 -9.08 19.82 0.84
CA ASP A 54 -8.90 20.88 1.85
C ASP A 54 -7.62 20.67 2.68
N MET A 55 -7.00 19.48 2.59
CA MET A 55 -5.68 19.22 3.15
C MET A 55 -4.54 19.76 2.26
N LEU A 56 -4.84 20.28 1.07
CA LEU A 56 -3.86 20.73 0.07
C LEU A 56 -3.59 22.24 0.13
N SER A 57 -3.50 22.83 1.32
CA SER A 57 -2.84 24.15 1.45
C SER A 57 -1.33 24.00 1.22
N ARG A 58 -0.63 25.06 0.78
CA ARG A 58 0.83 24.96 0.49
C ARG A 58 1.66 24.41 1.66
N ALA A 59 1.37 24.83 2.88
CA ALA A 59 2.09 24.37 4.07
C ALA A 59 1.75 22.92 4.41
N MET A 60 0.46 22.57 4.42
CA MET A 60 0.00 21.21 4.74
C MET A 60 0.44 20.20 3.68
N ALA A 61 0.35 20.55 2.40
CA ALA A 61 0.75 19.69 1.29
C ALA A 61 2.23 19.28 1.39
N ARG A 62 3.13 20.19 1.79
CA ARG A 62 4.56 19.89 1.95
C ARG A 62 4.82 18.91 3.09
N GLU A 63 4.21 19.12 4.26
CA GLU A 63 4.37 18.18 5.38
C GLU A 63 3.70 16.83 5.11
N LEU A 64 2.59 16.84 4.37
CA LEU A 64 1.91 15.64 3.94
C LEU A 64 2.72 14.84 2.93
N ALA A 65 3.40 15.52 1.99
CA ALA A 65 4.32 14.90 1.05
C ALA A 65 5.50 14.21 1.75
N LYS A 66 6.08 14.85 2.78
CA LYS A 66 7.12 14.22 3.64
C LYS A 66 6.59 12.97 4.35
N SER A 67 5.39 13.07 4.92
CA SER A 67 4.75 11.95 5.62
C SER A 67 4.46 10.78 4.68
N ALA A 68 3.93 11.06 3.48
CA ALA A 68 3.72 10.06 2.43
C ALA A 68 5.03 9.44 1.94
N ALA A 69 6.09 10.25 1.78
CA ALA A 69 7.40 9.76 1.41
C ALA A 69 7.95 8.77 2.44
N GLN A 70 7.72 9.00 3.75
CA GLN A 70 8.10 8.07 4.80
C GLN A 70 7.33 6.74 4.68
N ASP A 71 6.02 6.77 4.45
CA ASP A 71 5.22 5.55 4.25
C ASP A 71 5.69 4.72 3.05
N ILE A 72 6.15 5.39 1.98
CA ILE A 72 6.68 4.77 0.75
C ILE A 72 8.09 4.21 0.96
N ALA A 73 8.99 5.01 1.54
CA ALA A 73 10.40 4.66 1.63
C ALA A 73 10.70 3.62 2.72
N SER A 74 9.86 3.54 3.75
CA SER A 74 9.95 2.51 4.77
C SER A 74 9.93 1.12 4.13
N TRP A 75 10.91 0.28 4.51
CA TRP A 75 11.11 -1.05 3.93
C TRP A 75 11.16 -1.06 2.39
N ASN A 76 11.56 0.06 1.78
CA ASN A 76 11.60 0.26 0.33
C ASN A 76 10.29 -0.11 -0.38
N GLN A 77 9.14 0.14 0.27
CA GLN A 77 7.81 -0.15 -0.24
C GLN A 77 7.49 -1.64 -0.42
N LEU A 78 8.30 -2.55 0.12
CA LEU A 78 8.12 -4.00 -0.03
C LEU A 78 7.09 -4.60 0.95
N GLY A 79 6.67 -3.83 1.95
CA GLY A 79 5.64 -4.25 2.91
C GLY A 79 4.22 -4.07 2.35
N CYS A 80 3.30 -4.97 2.72
CA CYS A 80 1.89 -4.92 2.30
C CYS A 80 1.14 -3.63 2.72
N LEU A 81 1.66 -2.90 3.71
CA LEU A 81 1.13 -1.64 4.20
C LEU A 81 1.60 -0.42 3.39
N SER A 82 2.57 -0.62 2.51
CA SER A 82 3.13 0.47 1.71
C SER A 82 2.15 0.85 0.60
N PRO A 83 1.87 2.14 0.39
CA PRO A 83 0.93 2.54 -0.64
C PRO A 83 1.52 2.25 -2.03
N HIS A 84 0.74 1.64 -2.91
CA HIS A 84 1.05 1.56 -4.34
C HIS A 84 0.63 2.81 -5.11
N ILE A 85 -0.35 3.52 -4.56
CA ILE A 85 -1.02 4.65 -5.19
C ILE A 85 -1.51 5.65 -4.14
N ILE A 86 -1.44 6.94 -4.47
CA ILE A 86 -2.04 8.04 -3.71
C ILE A 86 -3.10 8.69 -4.59
N TYR A 87 -4.35 8.64 -4.16
CA TYR A 87 -5.45 9.38 -4.76
C TYR A 87 -5.57 10.75 -4.11
N ILE A 88 -5.68 11.79 -4.94
CA ILE A 88 -5.75 13.17 -4.48
C ILE A 88 -6.94 13.86 -5.14
N GLU A 89 -7.80 14.46 -4.32
CA GLU A 89 -8.92 15.25 -4.84
C GLU A 89 -8.48 16.51 -5.58
N LYS A 90 -9.17 16.79 -6.68
CA LYS A 90 -9.05 18.03 -7.44
C LYS A 90 -9.65 19.21 -6.67
N GLY A 91 -9.20 20.42 -7.00
CA GLY A 91 -9.75 21.67 -6.47
C GLY A 91 -9.12 22.17 -5.17
N GLY A 92 -8.06 21.53 -4.68
CA GLY A 92 -7.22 22.06 -3.60
C GLY A 92 -6.32 23.22 -4.06
N ALA A 93 -5.74 23.96 -3.12
CA ALA A 93 -4.84 25.07 -3.44
C ALA A 93 -3.50 24.62 -4.07
N VAL A 94 -3.10 23.37 -3.81
CA VAL A 94 -2.02 22.65 -4.49
C VAL A 94 -2.67 21.56 -5.34
N SER A 95 -2.38 21.54 -6.65
CA SER A 95 -2.90 20.50 -7.53
C SER A 95 -2.24 19.14 -7.24
N PRO A 96 -2.89 18.01 -7.60
CA PRO A 96 -2.28 16.69 -7.52
C PRO A 96 -0.91 16.60 -8.22
N GLU A 97 -0.76 17.22 -9.40
CA GLU A 97 0.53 17.29 -10.12
C GLU A 97 1.61 18.02 -9.31
N LEU A 98 1.28 19.18 -8.72
CA LEU A 98 2.22 19.93 -7.89
C LEU A 98 2.58 19.18 -6.60
N PHE A 99 1.61 18.50 -5.98
CA PHE A 99 1.87 17.62 -4.83
C PHE A 99 2.85 16.49 -5.21
N SER A 100 2.72 15.93 -6.41
CA SER A 100 3.60 14.87 -6.91
C SER A 100 5.06 15.33 -7.01
N GLY A 101 5.28 16.59 -7.43
CA GLY A 101 6.61 17.21 -7.37
C GLY A 101 7.15 17.34 -5.94
N MET A 102 6.33 17.77 -4.98
CA MET A 102 6.74 17.86 -3.56
C MET A 102 7.05 16.47 -2.96
N LEU A 103 6.31 15.44 -3.38
CA LEU A 103 6.57 14.06 -2.99
C LEU A 103 7.89 13.55 -3.55
N ALA A 104 8.21 13.89 -4.80
CA ALA A 104 9.50 13.57 -5.43
C ALA A 104 10.66 14.23 -4.69
N GLU A 105 10.55 15.52 -4.36
CA GLU A 105 11.55 16.23 -3.53
C GLU A 105 11.75 15.54 -2.17
N SER A 106 10.66 15.09 -1.55
CA SER A 106 10.70 14.41 -0.25
C SER A 106 11.35 13.03 -0.34
N LEU A 107 11.07 12.26 -1.40
CA LEU A 107 11.71 10.96 -1.66
C LEU A 107 13.21 11.13 -1.97
N ALA A 108 13.59 12.17 -2.73
CA ALA A 108 14.99 12.49 -2.97
C ALA A 108 15.73 12.85 -1.67
N ALA A 109 15.08 13.60 -0.77
CA ALA A 109 15.64 13.91 0.54
C ALA A 109 15.82 12.66 1.41
N ILE A 110 14.86 11.73 1.39
CA ILE A 110 15.00 10.44 2.09
C ILE A 110 16.13 9.63 1.48
N GLU A 111 16.24 9.53 0.16
CA GLU A 111 17.32 8.81 -0.52
C GLU A 111 18.71 9.32 -0.11
N ASN A 112 18.88 10.65 -0.03
CA ASN A 112 20.15 11.25 0.40
C ASN A 112 20.52 10.92 1.85
N LEU A 113 19.53 10.71 2.74
CA LEU A 113 19.76 10.40 4.15
C LEU A 113 19.80 8.89 4.43
N GLN A 114 19.04 8.12 3.65
CA GLN A 114 18.78 6.70 3.80
C GLN A 114 18.75 6.05 2.41
N PRO A 115 19.93 5.88 1.78
CA PRO A 115 20.02 5.32 0.44
C PRO A 115 19.35 3.95 0.36
N ARG A 116 18.66 3.70 -0.75
CA ARG A 116 18.08 2.38 -0.99
C ARG A 116 19.21 1.37 -1.14
N GLY A 117 19.07 0.21 -0.50
CA GLY A 117 20.00 -0.91 -0.72
C GLY A 117 19.93 -1.43 -2.15
N ASP A 118 20.94 -2.21 -2.54
CA ASP A 118 21.01 -2.85 -3.86
C ASP A 118 19.78 -3.73 -4.11
N ILE A 119 19.33 -3.74 -5.36
CA ILE A 119 18.23 -4.57 -5.84
C ILE A 119 18.70 -5.51 -6.95
N PRO A 120 18.05 -6.66 -7.15
CA PRO A 120 18.36 -7.54 -8.28
C PRO A 120 18.18 -6.82 -9.62
N ALA A 121 19.01 -7.15 -10.60
CA ALA A 121 18.98 -6.53 -11.94
C ALA A 121 17.63 -6.71 -12.66
N GLU A 122 16.89 -7.78 -12.38
CA GLU A 122 15.53 -8.00 -12.89
C GLU A 122 14.56 -6.91 -12.40
N ILE A 123 14.60 -6.61 -11.09
CA ILE A 123 13.77 -5.56 -10.47
C ILE A 123 14.18 -4.18 -10.98
N ASP A 124 15.48 -3.94 -11.15
CA ASP A 124 15.99 -2.70 -11.73
C ASP A 124 15.47 -2.49 -13.17
N GLY A 125 15.55 -3.55 -13.99
CA GLY A 125 15.02 -3.58 -15.35
C GLY A 125 13.52 -3.30 -15.42
N ASP A 126 12.72 -3.86 -14.51
CA ASP A 126 11.27 -3.61 -14.42
C ASP A 126 10.95 -2.14 -14.11
N ILE A 127 11.71 -1.52 -13.19
CA ILE A 127 11.56 -0.09 -12.88
C ILE A 127 11.90 0.76 -14.10
N LEU A 128 13.02 0.49 -14.76
CA LEU A 128 13.43 1.22 -15.96
C LEU A 128 12.42 1.08 -17.09
N TYR A 129 11.89 -0.13 -17.32
CA TYR A 129 10.86 -0.38 -18.31
C TYR A 129 9.60 0.46 -18.04
N LYS A 130 9.11 0.47 -16.79
CA LYS A 130 7.96 1.30 -16.41
C LYS A 130 8.24 2.80 -16.56
N ARG A 131 9.42 3.28 -16.15
CA ARG A 131 9.83 4.68 -16.35
C ARG A 131 9.80 5.08 -17.82
N LYS A 132 10.32 4.21 -18.71
CA LYS A 132 10.30 4.47 -20.16
C LYS A 132 8.89 4.52 -20.74
N PHE A 133 8.00 3.66 -20.26
CA PHE A 133 6.59 3.71 -20.63
C PHE A 133 5.94 5.06 -20.28
N PHE A 134 6.13 5.55 -19.05
CA PHE A 134 5.53 6.81 -18.60
C PHE A 134 6.23 8.05 -19.17
N GLU A 135 7.55 8.02 -19.37
CA GLU A 135 8.29 9.06 -20.10
C GLU A 135 7.72 9.24 -21.51
N SER A 136 7.45 8.15 -22.22
CA SER A 136 6.85 8.19 -23.56
C SER A 136 5.44 8.79 -23.56
N ARG A 137 4.63 8.49 -22.54
CA ARG A 137 3.28 9.07 -22.38
C ARG A 137 3.34 10.57 -22.06
N ALA A 138 4.19 10.98 -21.12
CA ALA A 138 4.32 12.38 -20.69
C ALA A 138 4.70 13.34 -21.84
N LEU A 139 5.39 12.86 -22.87
CA LEU A 139 5.74 13.63 -24.06
C LEU A 139 4.57 13.85 -25.04
N ARG A 140 3.55 12.98 -24.98
CA ARG A 140 2.45 12.94 -25.96
C ARG A 140 1.20 13.62 -25.42
N THR A 141 0.99 13.55 -24.10
CA THR A 141 -0.26 13.93 -23.45
C THR A 141 0.02 14.74 -22.19
N GLY A 142 -0.82 15.74 -21.90
CA GLY A 142 -0.70 16.58 -20.69
C GLY A 142 -1.26 15.94 -19.42
N ASP A 143 -1.64 14.66 -19.50
CA ASP A 143 -2.31 13.87 -18.47
C ASP A 143 -1.34 13.04 -17.60
N VAL A 144 -0.05 13.03 -17.94
CA VAL A 144 0.99 12.27 -17.24
C VAL A 144 2.23 13.13 -16.99
N ARG A 145 2.81 12.99 -15.80
CA ARG A 145 4.14 13.52 -15.44
C ARG A 145 4.93 12.47 -14.68
N GLN A 146 6.26 12.55 -14.78
CA GLN A 146 7.16 11.67 -14.06
C GLN A 146 8.30 12.48 -13.44
N TRP A 147 8.60 12.16 -12.19
CA TRP A 147 9.84 12.54 -11.51
C TRP A 147 10.54 11.27 -11.07
N SER A 148 11.86 11.24 -11.20
CA SER A 148 12.66 10.08 -10.82
C SER A 148 14.06 10.49 -10.42
N SER A 149 14.74 9.62 -9.68
CA SER A 149 16.19 9.74 -9.50
C SER A 149 16.89 9.76 -10.86
N GLU A 150 17.90 10.63 -10.99
CA GLU A 150 18.55 10.92 -12.28
C GLU A 150 19.54 9.84 -12.72
N THR A 151 20.24 9.23 -11.76
CA THR A 151 21.40 8.36 -12.03
C THR A 151 21.12 6.87 -11.86
N ASP A 152 20.00 6.50 -11.25
CA ASP A 152 19.67 5.13 -10.85
C ASP A 152 18.15 4.90 -10.80
N THR A 153 17.70 3.79 -10.22
CA THR A 153 16.28 3.46 -10.04
C THR A 153 15.73 3.73 -8.63
N SER A 154 16.42 4.49 -7.80
CA SER A 154 16.18 4.60 -6.35
C SER A 154 14.79 5.07 -5.93
N TRP A 155 14.16 5.97 -6.68
CA TRP A 155 12.76 6.37 -6.44
C TRP A 155 12.07 6.89 -7.70
N THR A 156 10.74 6.82 -7.78
CA THR A 156 9.94 7.33 -8.91
C THR A 156 8.57 7.76 -8.46
N VAL A 157 8.14 8.93 -8.90
CA VAL A 157 6.77 9.44 -8.74
C VAL A 157 6.17 9.61 -10.12
N VAL A 158 5.07 8.94 -10.39
CA VAL A 158 4.30 9.08 -11.63
C VAL A 158 2.96 9.71 -11.29
N PHE A 159 2.68 10.86 -11.88
CA PHE A 159 1.38 11.51 -11.83
C PHE A 159 0.55 11.12 -13.05
N GLU A 160 -0.72 10.79 -12.86
CA GLU A 160 -1.68 10.46 -13.92
C GLU A 160 -3.06 11.10 -13.63
N GLU A 161 -3.69 11.66 -14.66
CA GLU A 161 -5.10 12.09 -14.60
C GLU A 161 -6.10 10.94 -14.75
N ASP A 162 -5.69 9.82 -15.38
CA ASP A 162 -6.51 8.60 -15.46
C ASP A 162 -6.58 7.94 -14.08
N PRO A 163 -7.76 7.89 -13.42
CA PRO A 163 -7.90 7.46 -12.04
C PRO A 163 -7.90 5.93 -11.87
N LEU A 164 -7.80 5.13 -12.94
CA LEU A 164 -7.85 3.66 -12.81
C LEU A 164 -6.77 3.14 -11.85
N PHE A 165 -7.18 2.23 -10.96
CA PHE A 165 -6.27 1.64 -10.00
C PHE A 165 -5.13 0.91 -10.71
N THR A 166 -3.92 1.11 -10.21
CA THR A 166 -2.72 0.44 -10.70
C THR A 166 -1.78 0.14 -9.53
N THR A 167 -1.10 -1.00 -9.61
CA THR A 167 -0.06 -1.36 -8.65
C THR A 167 1.29 -0.85 -9.13
N SER A 168 2.05 -0.24 -8.22
CA SER A 168 3.46 0.08 -8.49
C SER A 168 4.32 -1.17 -8.66
N CYS A 169 5.54 -1.01 -9.17
CA CYS A 169 6.58 -2.05 -9.11
C CYS A 169 7.36 -2.04 -7.78
N GLN A 170 6.84 -1.39 -6.73
CA GLN A 170 7.47 -1.23 -5.42
C GLN A 170 8.83 -0.51 -5.51
N ASN A 171 9.72 -0.68 -4.54
CA ASN A 171 11.07 -0.10 -4.54
C ASN A 171 11.08 1.43 -4.67
N ARG A 172 10.18 2.09 -3.91
CA ARG A 172 9.97 3.55 -3.90
C ARG A 172 9.43 4.10 -5.23
N PHE A 173 8.66 3.28 -5.97
CA PHE A 173 7.89 3.69 -7.14
C PHE A 173 6.43 3.94 -6.73
N ILE A 174 5.90 5.13 -6.94
CA ILE A 174 4.54 5.48 -6.52
C ILE A 174 3.74 6.12 -7.66
N HIS A 175 2.46 5.77 -7.74
CA HIS A 175 1.49 6.47 -8.58
C HIS A 175 0.75 7.53 -7.77
N VAL A 176 0.55 8.71 -8.35
CA VAL A 176 -0.31 9.76 -7.81
C VAL A 176 -1.40 10.02 -8.83
N LYS A 177 -2.66 9.90 -8.42
CA LYS A 177 -3.80 9.99 -9.33
C LYS A 177 -4.81 11.04 -8.89
N SER A 178 -5.24 11.87 -9.83
CA SER A 178 -6.29 12.86 -9.59
C SER A 178 -7.66 12.19 -9.55
N ILE A 179 -8.50 12.59 -8.58
CA ILE A 179 -9.91 12.19 -8.48
C ILE A 179 -10.77 13.40 -8.12
N ASN A 180 -12.07 13.31 -8.32
CA ASN A 180 -13.03 14.34 -7.93
C ASN A 180 -13.44 14.19 -6.47
N ASP A 181 -13.68 12.96 -6.03
CA ASP A 181 -14.11 12.64 -4.68
C ASP A 181 -13.79 11.19 -4.28
N ILE A 182 -14.02 10.87 -3.00
CA ILE A 182 -13.88 9.51 -2.47
C ILE A 182 -14.74 8.48 -3.21
N ASP A 183 -15.92 8.85 -3.71
CA ASP A 183 -16.81 7.88 -4.36
C ASP A 183 -16.25 7.45 -5.73
N GLU A 184 -15.58 8.36 -6.44
CA GLU A 184 -14.78 8.02 -7.61
C GLU A 184 -13.65 7.06 -7.27
N MET A 185 -12.89 7.34 -6.20
CA MET A 185 -11.82 6.45 -5.74
C MET A 185 -12.33 5.02 -5.51
N LEU A 186 -13.46 4.88 -4.81
CA LEU A 186 -14.05 3.57 -4.51
C LEU A 186 -14.51 2.85 -5.78
N ARG A 187 -15.07 3.58 -6.76
CA ARG A 187 -15.47 3.01 -8.06
C ARG A 187 -14.28 2.50 -8.87
N VAL A 188 -13.21 3.30 -8.98
CA VAL A 188 -12.04 2.94 -9.82
C VAL A 188 -11.13 1.90 -9.16
N ALA A 189 -11.19 1.78 -7.83
CA ALA A 189 -10.50 0.76 -7.06
C ALA A 189 -11.33 -0.52 -6.85
N GLU A 190 -12.53 -0.62 -7.41
CA GLU A 190 -13.47 -1.70 -7.09
C GLU A 190 -12.90 -3.12 -7.30
N MET A 191 -12.05 -3.30 -8.31
CA MET A 191 -11.40 -4.59 -8.58
C MET A 191 -10.45 -5.04 -7.46
N THR A 192 -10.02 -4.14 -6.57
CA THR A 192 -9.17 -4.45 -5.40
C THR A 192 -9.96 -4.49 -4.09
N ARG A 193 -11.29 -4.42 -4.14
CA ARG A 193 -12.14 -4.56 -2.95
C ARG A 193 -11.83 -5.87 -2.24
N GLY A 194 -11.61 -5.80 -0.92
CA GLY A 194 -11.22 -6.94 -0.09
C GLY A 194 -9.72 -7.33 -0.18
N GLN A 195 -8.97 -6.74 -1.11
CA GLN A 195 -7.50 -6.89 -1.22
C GLN A 195 -6.74 -5.70 -0.63
N VAL A 196 -7.43 -4.62 -0.27
CA VAL A 196 -6.81 -3.46 0.39
C VAL A 196 -6.61 -3.74 1.88
N SER A 197 -5.35 -3.77 2.34
CA SER A 197 -5.02 -3.96 3.76
C SER A 197 -5.13 -2.64 4.53
N THR A 198 -4.54 -1.56 4.01
CA THR A 198 -4.50 -0.25 4.66
C THR A 198 -4.83 0.88 3.69
N VAL A 199 -5.61 1.85 4.18
CA VAL A 199 -5.76 3.17 3.57
C VAL A 199 -5.13 4.25 4.46
N GLY A 200 -4.13 4.95 3.92
CA GLY A 200 -3.65 6.21 4.48
C GLY A 200 -4.67 7.33 4.18
N LEU A 201 -5.16 8.03 5.20
CA LEU A 201 -6.19 9.05 5.07
C LEU A 201 -5.65 10.40 5.54
N SER A 202 -5.80 11.41 4.69
CA SER A 202 -5.63 12.82 5.05
C SER A 202 -6.92 13.58 4.73
N ALA A 203 -7.62 14.01 5.77
CA ALA A 203 -8.87 14.76 5.65
C ALA A 203 -9.08 15.70 6.84
N PRO A 204 -9.89 16.78 6.67
CA PRO A 204 -10.32 17.62 7.77
C PRO A 204 -11.03 16.82 8.87
N LYS A 205 -10.85 17.23 10.13
CA LYS A 205 -11.40 16.51 11.29
C LYS A 205 -12.92 16.32 11.23
N ASN A 206 -13.64 17.31 10.70
CA ASN A 206 -15.09 17.29 10.54
C ASN A 206 -15.59 16.36 9.42
N GLU A 207 -14.72 15.95 8.50
CA GLU A 207 -15.07 15.03 7.39
C GLU A 207 -14.47 13.64 7.55
N ALA A 208 -13.42 13.50 8.35
CA ALA A 208 -12.69 12.26 8.56
C ALA A 208 -13.61 11.09 8.98
N GLU A 209 -14.62 11.33 9.82
CA GLU A 209 -15.56 10.28 10.25
C GLU A 209 -16.43 9.76 9.10
N ILE A 210 -16.89 10.66 8.21
CA ILE A 210 -17.72 10.30 7.05
C ILE A 210 -16.88 9.45 6.07
N LEU A 211 -15.66 9.90 5.79
CA LEU A 211 -14.72 9.20 4.92
C LEU A 211 -14.31 7.85 5.50
N PHE A 212 -14.02 7.80 6.80
CA PHE A 212 -13.76 6.56 7.53
C PHE A 212 -14.91 5.56 7.37
N LYS A 213 -16.16 6.00 7.59
CA LYS A 213 -17.34 5.15 7.42
C LYS A 213 -17.42 4.62 5.99
N LYS A 214 -17.26 5.47 4.96
CA LYS A 214 -17.29 5.02 3.55
C LYS A 214 -16.23 3.94 3.26
N LEU A 215 -14.98 4.18 3.67
CA LEU A 215 -13.88 3.23 3.50
C LEU A 215 -14.13 1.90 4.24
N ALA A 216 -14.62 1.97 5.49
CA ALA A 216 -14.95 0.79 6.28
C ALA A 216 -16.09 -0.02 5.64
N HIS A 217 -17.16 0.63 5.16
CA HIS A 217 -18.25 -0.05 4.45
C HIS A 217 -17.82 -0.66 3.12
N TRP A 218 -16.85 -0.05 2.44
CA TRP A 218 -16.26 -0.63 1.23
C TRP A 218 -15.43 -1.88 1.51
N GLY A 219 -14.91 -2.02 2.74
CA GLY A 219 -14.21 -3.22 3.20
C GLY A 219 -12.75 -3.00 3.60
N VAL A 220 -12.32 -1.74 3.79
CA VAL A 220 -10.97 -1.46 4.31
C VAL A 220 -10.89 -1.87 5.78
N THR A 221 -9.91 -2.69 6.11
CA THR A 221 -9.72 -3.22 7.48
C THR A 221 -8.88 -2.32 8.37
N ARG A 222 -8.09 -1.41 7.79
CA ARG A 222 -7.34 -0.40 8.51
C ARG A 222 -7.31 0.94 7.80
N ILE A 223 -7.65 1.98 8.54
CA ILE A 223 -7.55 3.37 8.10
C ILE A 223 -6.69 4.11 9.12
N CYS A 224 -5.68 4.83 8.66
CA CYS A 224 -4.75 5.55 9.53
C CYS A 224 -4.28 6.85 8.87
N PRO A 225 -3.74 7.80 9.64
CA PRO A 225 -3.11 8.99 9.06
C PRO A 225 -1.97 8.62 8.11
N ILE A 226 -1.80 9.40 7.04
CA ILE A 226 -0.59 9.35 6.22
C ILE A 226 0.62 9.69 7.10
N GLY A 227 1.73 8.98 6.91
CA GLY A 227 2.92 8.95 7.76
C GLY A 227 2.88 7.90 8.87
N LYS A 228 1.78 7.14 8.99
CA LYS A 228 1.59 6.08 10.01
C LYS A 228 1.18 4.74 9.42
N MET A 229 1.27 4.57 8.09
CA MET A 229 0.87 3.32 7.44
C MET A 229 1.77 2.16 7.89
N GLN A 230 3.03 2.42 8.20
CA GLN A 230 4.02 1.42 8.62
C GLN A 230 4.08 1.21 10.15
N GLU A 231 3.26 1.94 10.90
CA GLU A 231 3.24 1.90 12.37
C GLU A 231 1.88 1.41 12.88
N PRO A 232 1.54 0.12 12.69
CA PRO A 232 0.35 -0.42 13.29
C PRO A 232 0.45 -0.52 14.81
N ALA A 233 -0.65 -0.27 15.51
CA ALA A 233 -0.73 -0.50 16.94
C ALA A 233 -0.53 -1.99 17.25
N LEU A 234 0.08 -2.32 18.40
CA LEU A 234 0.36 -3.72 18.78
C LEU A 234 -0.90 -4.61 18.81
N GLY A 235 -2.04 -4.05 19.19
CA GLY A 235 -3.33 -4.74 19.23
C GLY A 235 -4.14 -4.65 17.94
N TRP A 236 -3.55 -4.20 16.82
CA TRP A 236 -4.28 -4.03 15.58
C TRP A 236 -4.79 -5.37 15.02
N ARG A 237 -5.89 -5.32 14.28
CA ARG A 237 -6.46 -6.49 13.62
C ARG A 237 -5.86 -6.59 12.21
N HIS A 238 -4.81 -7.39 12.05
CA HIS A 238 -4.15 -7.60 10.75
C HIS A 238 -5.17 -8.14 9.75
N ASP A 239 -5.41 -7.38 8.67
CA ASP A 239 -6.44 -7.65 7.67
C ASP A 239 -7.84 -7.90 8.27
N GLY A 240 -8.16 -7.21 9.37
CA GLY A 240 -9.46 -7.27 10.04
C GLY A 240 -9.67 -8.52 10.89
N ARG A 241 -8.66 -9.40 10.99
CA ARG A 241 -8.75 -10.64 11.78
C ARG A 241 -8.57 -10.40 13.28
N PRO A 242 -9.21 -11.22 14.12
CA PRO A 242 -8.87 -11.26 15.54
C PRO A 242 -7.36 -11.49 15.72
N THR A 243 -6.75 -10.84 16.71
CA THR A 243 -5.30 -10.87 16.94
C THR A 243 -4.86 -12.23 17.51
N ILE A 244 -4.43 -12.26 18.76
CA ILE A 244 -4.13 -13.50 19.49
C ILE A 244 -5.37 -14.38 19.65
N ALA A 245 -6.56 -13.80 19.55
CA ALA A 245 -7.82 -14.55 19.58
C ALA A 245 -7.94 -15.59 18.45
N ASP A 246 -7.26 -15.37 17.31
CA ASP A 246 -7.15 -16.36 16.23
C ASP A 246 -6.14 -17.47 16.55
N LEU A 247 -5.35 -17.37 17.62
CA LEU A 247 -4.30 -18.35 17.98
C LEU A 247 -4.65 -19.18 19.21
N VAL A 248 -5.76 -18.88 19.87
CA VAL A 248 -6.18 -19.58 21.09
C VAL A 248 -7.42 -20.44 20.83
N SER A 249 -7.63 -21.38 21.73
CA SER A 249 -8.86 -22.17 21.87
C SER A 249 -9.63 -21.66 23.09
N TRP A 250 -10.92 -21.41 22.92
CA TRP A 250 -11.78 -20.93 23.99
C TRP A 250 -12.51 -22.11 24.64
N THR A 251 -12.60 -22.10 25.98
CA THR A 251 -13.38 -23.08 26.75
C THR A 251 -14.34 -22.33 27.63
N ASP A 252 -15.64 -22.47 27.35
CA ASP A 252 -16.70 -21.88 28.16
C ASP A 252 -17.21 -22.91 29.17
N TRP A 253 -17.53 -22.44 30.38
CA TRP A 253 -18.17 -23.23 31.41
C TRP A 253 -19.48 -22.57 31.81
N GLU A 254 -20.59 -23.13 31.32
CA GLU A 254 -21.94 -22.67 31.61
C GLU A 254 -22.51 -23.48 32.78
N GLN A 255 -23.08 -22.79 33.79
CA GLN A 255 -23.82 -23.38 34.91
C GLN A 255 -25.29 -23.00 34.86
#